data_AF-A0A927ADU3-F1
#
_entry.id   AF-A0A927ADU3-F1
#
_cell.length_a   1.000
_cell.length_b   1.000
_cell.length_c   1.000
_cell.angle_alpha   90.00
_cell.angle_beta   90.00
_cell.angle_gamma   90.00
#
_symmetry.space_group_name_H-M   'P 1'
#
loop_
_entity.id
_entity.type
_entity.pdbx_description
1 polymer ?
#
loop_
_entity_poly.entity_id
_entity_poly.type
_entity_poly.pdbx_seq_one_letter_code
_entity_poly.pdbx_strand_id
1 'polypeptide(L)'
;MMQLQRNRTFAATLLHRRQRLAELIDFPVILWSGRSSSRNYPANTFPFRASSHFLYFAGVPLENTAIRLEAGKLELFMDDASPASALWHGEMPKREEIAQALGADAAFSMAELESRSADAATISVQDAATRQQQAQIMHRAIASANASQGIDGELARAIIFLRLSHDAGALAELRQAASVTVEAHLAGMAATSSAKLEAGVRAAMESVIISQNMSCAYPSIVTVHGEVLHNQQYWHPLQSGDLLLADVGAETSMGWAADVTRTWPVSGKFSSTQRDIYNLVLAAHDACIAKIRPDVEYREIHLLAATAIAQGLVDLGILRGSAEDLVEMDAHALFFPHGIGHLVGLDVHDMEDLGDLAGYEEGRTRSDRFGLAYLRLDRPLRAGMLVTIEPGFYQVPAVLNDPNFRAKYQDVVNWDRLSQFQDVRGIRIEDDVLVTQSGSEVLTAALPTDADVIESLVKKESRVFFGTGQPMTGKAPAGIPTFIKRCRAIFEQVSPQLMKDYPDWFIAIEADSGEYFLDVDHKVAKQKALEKYPDGLISTLQLLK
;
A
#
# COMPACT_ATOMS: atom_id res chain seq x y z
N MET A 1 -6.73 22.79 11.87
CA MET A 1 -6.19 23.68 12.92
C MET A 1 -4.87 23.17 13.55
N MET A 2 -4.75 21.90 13.98
CA MET A 2 -3.48 21.37 14.55
C MET A 2 -2.32 21.24 13.52
N GLN A 3 -2.62 21.26 12.22
CA GLN A 3 -1.60 21.13 11.15
C GLN A 3 -0.89 22.44 10.77
N LEU A 4 -1.41 23.61 11.15
CA LEU A 4 -0.76 24.91 10.86
C LEU A 4 0.25 25.32 11.94
N GLN A 5 0.27 24.65 13.10
CA GLN A 5 1.31 24.81 14.12
C GLN A 5 2.58 24.01 13.76
N ARG A 6 3.04 24.10 12.51
CA ARG A 6 4.20 23.34 12.03
C ARG A 6 5.47 24.17 11.96
N ASN A 7 6.52 23.45 12.33
CA ASN A 7 7.90 23.85 12.62
C ASN A 7 8.51 24.79 11.57
N ARG A 8 9.42 25.69 11.96
CA ARG A 8 10.18 26.56 11.03
C ARG A 8 10.81 25.78 9.86
N THR A 9 11.10 24.50 10.07
CA THR A 9 11.61 23.55 9.08
C THR A 9 10.68 23.36 7.88
N PHE A 10 9.35 23.32 8.07
CA PHE A 10 8.40 23.06 6.97
C PHE A 10 8.35 24.21 5.96
N ALA A 11 8.16 25.44 6.44
CA ALA A 11 8.17 26.63 5.59
C ALA A 11 9.54 26.81 4.89
N ALA A 12 10.64 26.46 5.56
CA ALA A 12 11.97 26.47 4.97
C ALA A 12 12.12 25.44 3.83
N THR A 13 11.60 24.22 3.99
CA THR A 13 11.57 23.21 2.91
C THR A 13 10.80 23.71 1.70
N LEU A 14 9.59 24.26 1.91
CA LEU A 14 8.78 24.78 0.81
C LEU A 14 9.45 25.96 0.09
N LEU A 15 10.05 26.88 0.85
CA LEU A 15 10.83 27.98 0.28
C LEU A 15 11.99 27.46 -0.57
N HIS A 16 12.72 26.45 -0.07
CA HIS A 16 13.83 25.85 -0.80
C HIS A 16 13.38 25.24 -2.13
N ARG A 17 12.26 24.52 -2.16
CA ARG A 17 11.68 23.98 -3.41
C ARG A 17 11.38 25.09 -4.43
N ARG A 18 10.80 26.20 -3.98
CA ARG A 18 10.48 27.35 -4.84
C ARG A 18 11.74 28.04 -5.37
N GLN A 19 12.77 28.20 -4.54
CA GLN A 19 14.06 28.75 -4.96
C GLN A 19 14.73 27.86 -6.00
N ARG A 20 14.71 26.54 -5.79
CA ARG A 20 15.23 25.57 -6.75
C ARG A 20 14.47 25.59 -8.08
N LEU A 21 13.15 25.77 -8.07
CA LEU A 21 12.38 25.98 -9.30
C LEU A 21 12.86 27.24 -10.05
N ALA A 22 13.08 28.34 -9.33
CA ALA A 22 13.54 29.60 -9.92
C ALA A 22 14.98 29.57 -10.47
N GLU A 23 15.77 28.54 -10.12
CA GLU A 23 17.07 28.27 -10.75
C GLU A 23 16.93 27.57 -12.11
N LEU A 24 15.78 26.94 -12.37
CA LEU A 24 15.52 26.11 -13.56
C LEU A 24 14.70 26.83 -14.64
N ILE A 25 13.90 27.83 -14.25
CA ILE A 25 13.01 28.58 -15.15
C ILE A 25 13.05 30.08 -14.81
N ASP A 26 12.76 30.92 -15.81
CA ASP A 26 12.78 32.39 -15.71
C ASP A 26 11.42 33.06 -16.01
N PHE A 27 10.35 32.26 -16.10
CA PHE A 27 8.97 32.70 -16.32
C PHE A 27 8.07 32.40 -15.10
N PRO A 28 6.94 33.12 -14.94
CA PRO A 28 6.00 32.86 -13.86
C PRO A 28 5.26 31.53 -14.04
N VAL A 29 4.85 30.93 -12.93
CA VAL A 29 4.12 29.66 -12.91
C VAL A 29 2.86 29.82 -12.10
N ILE A 30 1.74 29.27 -12.56
CA ILE A 30 0.53 29.14 -11.75
C ILE A 30 0.14 27.66 -11.64
N LEU A 31 -0.03 27.19 -10.41
CA LEU A 31 -0.49 25.83 -10.09
C LEU A 31 -1.75 25.90 -9.26
N TRP A 32 -2.73 25.05 -9.57
CA TRP A 32 -4.01 24.98 -8.88
C TRP A 32 -4.07 23.73 -8.02
N SER A 33 -4.71 23.84 -6.85
CA SER A 33 -4.95 22.71 -5.98
C SER A 33 -6.08 21.80 -6.45
N GLY A 34 -7.07 22.35 -7.16
CA GLY A 34 -8.28 21.63 -7.55
C GLY A 34 -9.44 21.80 -6.57
N ARG A 35 -10.52 21.03 -6.80
CA ARG A 35 -11.74 21.02 -5.99
C ARG A 35 -12.22 19.60 -5.75
N SER A 36 -13.01 19.41 -4.70
CA SER A 36 -13.70 18.15 -4.46
C SER A 36 -14.67 17.86 -5.58
N SER A 37 -14.68 16.62 -6.06
CA SER A 37 -15.67 16.14 -7.02
C SER A 37 -16.93 15.66 -6.31
N SER A 38 -18.10 15.99 -6.86
CA SER A 38 -19.38 15.45 -6.37
C SER A 38 -19.49 13.96 -6.68
N ARG A 39 -19.94 13.16 -5.70
CA ARG A 39 -20.22 11.73 -5.86
C ARG A 39 -21.50 11.47 -6.65
N ASN A 40 -22.57 12.19 -6.33
CA ASN A 40 -23.87 12.06 -7.02
C ASN A 40 -24.68 13.36 -7.08
N TYR A 41 -24.45 14.32 -6.17
CA TYR A 41 -25.02 15.68 -6.20
C TYR A 41 -24.06 16.67 -5.53
N PRO A 42 -24.22 18.01 -5.74
CA PRO A 42 -23.19 19.00 -5.39
C PRO A 42 -22.65 18.95 -3.96
N ALA A 43 -23.51 18.75 -2.96
CA ALA A 43 -23.12 18.76 -1.55
C ALA A 43 -22.60 17.40 -1.02
N ASN A 44 -22.67 16.32 -1.81
CA ASN A 44 -22.10 15.02 -1.43
C ASN A 44 -20.86 14.77 -2.26
N THR A 45 -19.69 15.09 -1.70
CA THR A 45 -18.41 15.05 -2.39
C THR A 45 -17.59 13.82 -2.00
N PHE A 46 -16.67 13.43 -2.89
CA PHE A 46 -15.55 12.60 -2.50
C PHE A 46 -14.58 13.39 -1.59
N PRO A 47 -13.78 12.70 -0.75
CA PRO A 47 -12.70 13.36 -0.01
C PRO A 47 -11.81 14.19 -0.94
N PHE A 48 -11.50 15.42 -0.54
CA PHE A 48 -10.63 16.30 -1.30
C PHE A 48 -9.19 15.82 -1.24
N ARG A 49 -8.51 15.79 -2.39
CA ARG A 49 -7.07 15.60 -2.50
C ARG A 49 -6.54 16.60 -3.52
N ALA A 50 -5.59 17.44 -3.10
CA ALA A 50 -5.06 18.50 -3.94
C ALA A 50 -4.13 17.95 -5.04
N SER A 51 -3.96 18.71 -6.13
CA SER A 51 -2.97 18.38 -7.17
C SER A 51 -1.57 18.24 -6.57
N SER A 52 -0.84 17.22 -7.00
CA SER A 52 0.49 16.85 -6.50
C SER A 52 1.51 17.95 -6.76
N HIS A 53 1.46 18.58 -7.94
CA HIS A 53 2.34 19.69 -8.29
C HIS A 53 2.08 20.91 -7.38
N PHE A 54 0.83 21.18 -7.03
CA PHE A 54 0.49 22.20 -6.03
C PHE A 54 1.00 21.82 -4.64
N LEU A 55 0.73 20.59 -4.19
CA LEU A 55 1.18 20.08 -2.89
C LEU A 55 2.70 20.13 -2.73
N TYR A 56 3.46 19.91 -3.80
CA TYR A 56 4.92 19.98 -3.72
C TYR A 56 5.41 21.37 -3.27
N PHE A 57 4.79 22.46 -3.74
CA PHE A 57 5.23 23.83 -3.43
C PHE A 57 4.44 24.52 -2.30
N ALA A 58 3.19 24.11 -2.05
CA ALA A 58 2.35 24.64 -0.99
C ALA A 58 2.34 23.76 0.27
N GLY A 59 2.54 22.46 0.14
CA GLY A 59 2.64 21.49 1.24
C GLY A 59 1.36 21.23 2.03
N VAL A 60 0.24 21.86 1.67
CA VAL A 60 -1.06 21.70 2.34
C VAL A 60 -2.18 21.51 1.33
N PRO A 61 -3.16 20.62 1.58
CA PRO A 61 -4.25 20.34 0.65
C PRO A 61 -5.35 21.40 0.76
N LEU A 62 -5.07 22.64 0.33
CA LEU A 62 -6.05 23.72 0.33
C LEU A 62 -7.01 23.57 -0.85
N GLU A 63 -8.31 23.57 -0.61
CA GLU A 63 -9.31 23.46 -1.68
C GLU A 63 -9.51 24.79 -2.42
N ASN A 64 -9.80 24.73 -3.73
CA ASN A 64 -10.10 25.89 -4.58
C ASN A 64 -9.06 27.03 -4.46
N THR A 65 -7.79 26.66 -4.50
CA THR A 65 -6.67 27.57 -4.28
C THR A 65 -5.73 27.52 -5.47
N ALA A 66 -5.08 28.65 -5.76
CA ALA A 66 -3.96 28.69 -6.71
C ALA A 66 -2.73 29.32 -6.05
N ILE A 67 -1.55 28.95 -6.54
CA ILE A 67 -0.29 29.60 -6.19
C ILE A 67 0.35 30.14 -7.45
N ARG A 68 0.90 31.35 -7.37
CA ARG A 68 1.81 31.89 -8.39
C ARG A 68 3.23 31.86 -7.86
N LEU A 69 4.14 31.29 -8.64
CA LEU A 69 5.56 31.18 -8.32
C LEU A 69 6.36 31.99 -9.33
N GLU A 70 7.25 32.84 -8.83
CA GLU A 70 8.15 33.64 -9.68
C GLU A 70 9.39 34.02 -8.88
N ALA A 71 10.58 33.79 -9.44
CA ALA A 71 11.86 34.13 -8.79
C ALA A 71 11.97 33.66 -7.32
N GLY A 72 11.42 32.48 -7.02
CA GLY A 72 11.42 31.85 -5.69
C GLY A 72 10.35 32.35 -4.72
N LYS A 73 9.57 33.35 -5.12
CA LYS A 73 8.48 33.93 -4.34
C LYS A 73 7.18 33.18 -4.56
N LEU A 74 6.32 33.21 -3.54
CA LEU A 74 4.99 32.61 -3.53
C LEU A 74 3.92 33.68 -3.34
N GLU A 75 3.00 33.81 -4.29
CA GLU A 75 1.74 34.53 -4.12
C GLU A 75 0.60 33.51 -3.97
N LEU A 76 -0.15 33.57 -2.87
CA LEU A 76 -1.30 32.70 -2.59
C LEU A 76 -2.59 33.35 -3.11
N PHE A 77 -3.42 32.60 -3.83
CA PHE A 77 -4.74 33.03 -4.29
C PHE A 77 -5.80 32.13 -3.68
N MET A 78 -6.61 32.71 -2.80
CA MET A 78 -7.66 32.00 -2.06
C MET A 78 -8.74 33.00 -1.62
N ASP A 79 -9.99 32.57 -1.58
CA ASP A 79 -11.06 33.36 -1.00
C ASP A 79 -11.27 32.97 0.47
N ASP A 80 -11.49 33.95 1.34
CA ASP A 80 -11.89 33.68 2.72
C ASP A 80 -13.24 32.96 2.73
N ALA A 81 -13.38 32.01 3.66
CA ALA A 81 -14.65 31.33 3.86
C ALA A 81 -15.75 32.35 4.20
N SER A 82 -16.91 32.25 3.54
CA SER A 82 -18.05 33.10 3.87
C SER A 82 -18.50 32.89 5.32
N PRO A 83 -19.12 33.89 5.99
CA PRO A 83 -19.61 33.73 7.36
C PRO A 83 -20.58 32.55 7.52
N ALA A 84 -21.36 32.22 6.47
CA ALA A 84 -22.26 31.08 6.47
C ALA A 84 -21.51 29.73 6.45
N SER A 85 -20.30 29.68 5.88
CA SER A 85 -19.46 28.47 5.81
C SER A 85 -19.10 27.94 7.21
N ALA A 86 -18.88 28.84 8.17
CA ALA A 86 -18.56 28.47 9.55
C ALA A 86 -19.63 27.56 10.20
N LEU A 87 -20.90 27.73 9.83
CA LEU A 87 -22.00 26.88 10.31
C LEU A 87 -21.92 25.44 9.75
N TRP A 88 -21.47 25.27 8.50
CA TRP A 88 -21.52 23.99 7.78
C TRP A 88 -20.20 23.22 7.81
N HIS A 89 -19.07 23.93 7.85
CA HIS A 89 -17.73 23.35 7.69
C HIS A 89 -16.79 23.69 8.86
N GLY A 90 -17.29 24.46 9.84
CA GLY A 90 -16.50 24.94 10.98
C GLY A 90 -15.69 26.20 10.66
N GLU A 91 -15.10 26.80 11.70
CA GLU A 91 -14.25 27.98 11.56
C GLU A 91 -12.99 27.64 10.76
N MET A 92 -12.72 28.43 9.72
CA MET A 92 -11.54 28.30 8.88
C MET A 92 -10.57 29.45 9.15
N PRO A 93 -9.26 29.20 9.16
CA PRO A 93 -8.26 30.26 9.20
C PRO A 93 -8.44 31.24 8.05
N LYS A 94 -8.11 32.50 8.28
CA LYS A 94 -8.14 33.52 7.22
C LYS A 94 -7.02 33.28 6.22
N ARG A 95 -7.20 33.78 4.99
CA ARG A 95 -6.18 33.72 3.93
C ARG A 95 -4.82 34.20 4.41
N GLU A 96 -4.75 35.30 5.15
CA GLU A 96 -3.48 35.87 5.62
C GLU A 96 -2.78 34.94 6.63
N GLU A 97 -3.53 34.23 7.47
CA GLU A 97 -2.99 33.25 8.43
C GLU A 97 -2.44 32.02 7.70
N ILE A 98 -3.15 31.55 6.67
CA ILE A 98 -2.70 30.47 5.79
C ILE A 98 -1.43 30.90 5.06
N ALA A 99 -1.44 32.07 4.42
CA ALA A 99 -0.30 32.63 3.70
C ALA A 99 0.95 32.71 4.58
N GLN A 100 0.82 33.18 5.81
CA GLN A 100 1.92 33.23 6.78
C GLN A 100 2.48 31.83 7.08
N ALA A 101 1.61 30.83 7.26
CA ALA A 101 2.03 29.46 7.54
C ALA A 101 2.78 28.81 6.37
N LEU A 102 2.45 29.17 5.11
CA LEU A 102 3.15 28.68 3.91
C LEU A 102 4.46 29.42 3.61
N GLY A 103 4.70 30.53 4.32
CA GLY A 103 5.75 31.48 3.98
C GLY A 103 5.51 32.11 2.61
N ALA A 104 4.25 32.48 2.31
CA ALA A 104 3.90 33.23 1.12
C ALA A 104 4.33 34.70 1.25
N ASP A 105 4.83 35.26 0.16
CA ASP A 105 5.26 36.66 0.07
C ASP A 105 4.07 37.61 -0.06
N ALA A 106 2.96 37.15 -0.63
CA ALA A 106 1.71 37.88 -0.74
C ALA A 106 0.51 36.94 -0.80
N ALA A 107 -0.67 37.46 -0.50
CA ALA A 107 -1.93 36.72 -0.58
C ALA A 107 -3.05 37.60 -1.16
N PHE A 108 -3.83 37.03 -2.06
CA PHE A 108 -4.86 37.71 -2.84
C PHE A 108 -6.14 36.86 -2.91
N SER A 109 -7.25 37.48 -3.30
CA SER A 109 -8.48 36.76 -3.63
C SER A 109 -8.36 36.02 -4.96
N MET A 110 -9.19 35.00 -5.18
CA MET A 110 -9.19 34.28 -6.46
C MET A 110 -9.57 35.18 -7.64
N ALA A 111 -10.35 36.23 -7.40
CA ALA A 111 -10.74 37.20 -8.42
C ALA A 111 -9.55 38.01 -8.98
N GLU A 112 -8.45 38.13 -8.23
CA GLU A 112 -7.26 38.89 -8.64
C GLU A 112 -6.30 38.07 -9.52
N LEU A 113 -6.49 36.75 -9.61
CA LEU A 113 -5.58 35.82 -10.29
C LEU A 113 -5.47 36.09 -11.80
N GLU A 114 -6.59 36.40 -12.46
CA GLU A 114 -6.63 36.68 -13.91
C GLU A 114 -5.72 37.85 -14.31
N SER A 115 -5.66 38.90 -13.49
CA SER A 115 -4.78 40.04 -13.76
C SER A 115 -3.28 39.73 -13.64
N ARG A 116 -2.92 38.53 -13.15
CA ARG A 116 -1.56 38.07 -12.86
C ARG A 116 -1.17 36.80 -13.62
N SER A 117 -2.02 36.34 -14.54
CA SER A 117 -1.83 35.11 -15.31
C SER A 117 -1.00 35.28 -16.58
N ALA A 118 -0.69 36.53 -16.95
CA ALA A 118 0.09 36.84 -18.14
C ALA A 118 1.42 36.09 -18.17
N ASP A 119 1.70 35.47 -19.32
CA ASP A 119 2.93 34.71 -19.62
C ASP A 119 3.26 33.57 -18.66
N ALA A 120 2.32 33.16 -17.81
CA ALA A 120 2.56 32.08 -16.85
C ALA A 120 2.43 30.69 -17.49
N ALA A 121 3.34 29.81 -17.08
CA ALA A 121 3.24 28.39 -17.35
C ALA A 121 2.32 27.71 -16.31
N THR A 122 1.75 26.57 -16.68
CA THR A 122 0.91 25.79 -15.78
C THR A 122 0.95 24.30 -16.12
N ILE A 123 0.48 23.48 -15.18
CA ILE A 123 0.20 22.06 -15.39
C ILE A 123 -1.30 21.83 -15.19
N SER A 124 -1.91 21.09 -16.11
CA SER A 124 -3.35 20.80 -16.05
C SER A 124 -3.69 19.97 -14.81
N VAL A 125 -4.72 20.37 -14.06
CA VAL A 125 -5.23 19.53 -12.97
C VAL A 125 -6.20 18.45 -13.47
N GLN A 126 -6.35 17.39 -12.67
CA GLN A 126 -7.20 16.24 -12.98
C GLN A 126 -8.69 16.62 -12.93
N ASP A 127 -9.08 17.53 -12.03
CA ASP A 127 -10.45 18.04 -11.90
C ASP A 127 -10.87 18.86 -13.13
N ALA A 128 -11.96 18.45 -13.79
CA ALA A 128 -12.42 19.05 -15.03
C ALA A 128 -12.92 20.50 -14.85
N ALA A 129 -13.57 20.81 -13.71
CA ALA A 129 -14.09 22.15 -13.44
C ALA A 129 -12.95 23.14 -13.24
N THR A 130 -11.94 22.77 -12.46
CA THR A 130 -10.74 23.59 -12.27
C THR A 130 -9.95 23.70 -13.56
N ARG A 131 -9.83 22.63 -14.37
CA ARG A 131 -9.15 22.72 -15.68
C ARG A 131 -9.83 23.70 -16.63
N GLN A 132 -11.16 23.73 -16.63
CA GLN A 132 -11.91 24.74 -17.38
C GLN A 132 -11.62 26.16 -16.87
N GLN A 133 -11.57 26.34 -15.54
CA GLN A 133 -11.20 27.61 -14.92
C GLN A 133 -9.76 28.03 -15.26
N GLN A 134 -8.81 27.09 -15.26
CA GLN A 134 -7.42 27.32 -15.70
C GLN A 134 -7.41 27.91 -17.11
N ALA A 135 -8.09 27.27 -18.06
CA ALA A 135 -8.12 27.75 -19.45
C ALA A 135 -8.74 29.15 -19.60
N GLN A 136 -9.78 29.46 -18.80
CA GLN A 136 -10.41 30.78 -18.78
C GLN A 136 -9.46 31.86 -18.25
N ILE A 137 -8.87 31.64 -17.08
CA ILE A 137 -7.96 32.57 -16.40
C ILE A 137 -6.67 32.79 -17.19
N MET A 138 -6.17 31.73 -17.83
CA MET A 138 -4.93 31.77 -18.62
C MET A 138 -5.17 32.28 -20.06
N HIS A 139 -6.43 32.53 -20.46
CA HIS A 139 -6.82 32.95 -21.80
C HIS A 139 -6.27 32.08 -22.95
N ARG A 140 -6.09 30.77 -22.69
CA ARG A 140 -5.58 29.82 -23.68
C ARG A 140 -6.05 28.40 -23.37
N ALA A 141 -6.05 27.55 -24.39
CA ALA A 141 -6.25 26.12 -24.18
C ALA A 141 -5.11 25.54 -23.34
N ILE A 142 -5.46 24.71 -22.35
CA ILE A 142 -4.50 23.97 -21.53
C ILE A 142 -4.52 22.52 -22.01
N ALA A 143 -3.38 22.05 -22.51
CA ALA A 143 -3.21 20.65 -22.92
C ALA A 143 -3.31 19.72 -21.70
N SER A 144 -3.52 18.43 -21.93
CA SER A 144 -3.28 17.44 -20.87
C SER A 144 -1.82 17.50 -20.44
N ALA A 145 -1.56 17.23 -19.16
CA ALA A 145 -0.23 17.38 -18.57
C ALA A 145 0.85 16.58 -19.34
N ASN A 146 0.54 15.36 -19.77
CA ASN A 146 1.41 14.52 -20.62
C ASN A 146 1.62 15.00 -22.08
N ALA A 147 0.88 16.02 -22.52
CA ALA A 147 0.97 16.62 -23.84
C ALA A 147 1.45 18.08 -23.79
N SER A 148 1.99 18.52 -22.64
CA SER A 148 2.48 19.89 -22.44
C SER A 148 3.64 20.21 -23.37
N GLN A 149 3.62 21.42 -23.96
CA GLN A 149 4.61 21.92 -24.91
C GLN A 149 4.98 23.37 -24.57
N GLY A 150 6.03 23.91 -25.19
CA GLY A 150 6.51 25.28 -24.90
C GLY A 150 6.82 25.48 -23.42
N ILE A 151 6.40 26.63 -22.85
CA ILE A 151 6.64 26.99 -21.45
C ILE A 151 6.04 25.99 -20.45
N ASP A 152 4.89 25.37 -20.77
CA ASP A 152 4.28 24.34 -19.91
C ASP A 152 5.11 23.04 -19.92
N GLY A 153 5.69 22.70 -21.08
CA GLY A 153 6.60 21.57 -21.21
C GLY A 153 7.94 21.81 -20.51
N GLU A 154 8.45 23.04 -20.54
CA GLU A 154 9.64 23.45 -19.77
C GLU A 154 9.37 23.37 -18.26
N LEU A 155 8.21 23.85 -17.81
CA LEU A 155 7.76 23.69 -16.43
C LEU A 155 7.66 22.21 -16.03
N ALA A 156 7.06 21.36 -16.88
CA ALA A 156 6.93 19.93 -16.61
C ALA A 156 8.31 19.29 -16.38
N ARG A 157 9.30 19.58 -17.24
CA ARG A 157 10.69 19.09 -17.08
C ARG A 157 11.33 19.60 -15.80
N ALA A 158 11.13 20.87 -15.45
CA ALA A 158 11.68 21.45 -14.22
C ALA A 158 11.05 20.78 -12.97
N ILE A 159 9.74 20.58 -12.95
CA ILE A 159 9.06 19.88 -11.85
C ILE A 159 9.53 18.43 -11.74
N ILE A 160 9.67 17.72 -12.87
CA ILE A 160 10.21 16.36 -12.89
C ILE A 160 11.60 16.33 -12.26
N PHE A 161 12.50 17.23 -12.68
CA PHE A 161 13.83 17.33 -12.11
C PHE A 161 13.82 17.50 -10.58
N LEU A 162 12.90 18.32 -10.05
CA LEU A 162 12.77 18.57 -8.61
C LEU A 162 12.14 17.40 -7.84
N ARG A 163 11.13 16.74 -8.41
CA ARG A 163 10.37 15.66 -7.75
C ARG A 163 11.03 14.29 -7.85
N LEU A 164 11.92 14.07 -8.83
CA LEU A 164 12.66 12.80 -8.96
C LEU A 164 13.54 12.50 -7.74
N SER A 165 14.03 13.51 -7.03
CA SER A 165 14.91 13.30 -5.87
C SER A 165 14.36 14.02 -4.65
N HIS A 166 13.95 13.24 -3.66
CA HIS A 166 13.22 13.73 -2.51
C HIS A 166 14.12 14.48 -1.53
N ASP A 167 13.67 15.66 -1.09
CA ASP A 167 14.31 16.38 0.01
C ASP A 167 14.02 15.75 1.38
N ALA A 168 14.68 16.24 2.43
CA ALA A 168 14.53 15.70 3.78
C ALA A 168 13.08 15.78 4.33
N GLY A 169 12.28 16.77 3.89
CA GLY A 169 10.88 16.89 4.30
C GLY A 169 10.01 15.83 3.63
N ALA A 170 10.18 15.64 2.32
CA ALA A 170 9.53 14.56 1.57
C ALA A 170 9.88 13.18 2.15
N LEU A 171 11.17 12.92 2.40
CA LEU A 171 11.63 11.65 2.96
C LEU A 171 11.12 11.37 4.38
N ALA A 172 10.78 12.40 5.16
CA ALA A 172 10.15 12.21 6.47
C ALA A 172 8.71 11.72 6.33
N GLU A 173 7.94 12.30 5.40
CA GLU A 173 6.56 11.92 5.13
C GLU A 173 6.46 10.55 4.46
N LEU A 174 7.34 10.25 3.50
CA LEU A 174 7.41 8.94 2.85
C LEU A 174 7.71 7.82 3.85
N ARG A 175 8.63 8.05 4.80
CA ARG A 175 8.88 7.09 5.89
C ARG A 175 7.67 6.93 6.81
N GLN A 176 6.90 8.00 7.02
CA GLN A 176 5.67 7.92 7.82
C GLN A 176 4.60 7.09 7.09
N ALA A 177 4.39 7.33 5.79
CA ALA A 177 3.50 6.53 4.95
C ALA A 177 3.90 5.04 4.96
N ALA A 178 5.19 4.76 4.76
CA ALA A 178 5.73 3.40 4.80
C ALA A 178 5.47 2.73 6.15
N SER A 179 5.74 3.41 7.28
CA SER A 179 5.51 2.86 8.62
C SER A 179 4.04 2.49 8.86
N VAL A 180 3.09 3.36 8.50
CA VAL A 180 1.66 3.09 8.66
C VAL A 180 1.21 1.97 7.73
N THR A 181 1.81 1.89 6.54
CA THR A 181 1.57 0.80 5.58
C THR A 181 2.03 -0.55 6.14
N VAL A 182 3.21 -0.62 6.74
CA VAL A 182 3.70 -1.83 7.44
C VAL A 182 2.70 -2.27 8.51
N GLU A 183 2.23 -1.34 9.36
CA GLU A 183 1.23 -1.65 10.40
C GLU A 183 -0.09 -2.17 9.80
N ALA A 184 -0.54 -1.57 8.69
CA ALA A 184 -1.74 -2.01 7.99
C ALA A 184 -1.62 -3.44 7.46
N HIS A 185 -0.49 -3.80 6.85
CA HIS A 185 -0.23 -5.16 6.37
C HIS A 185 -0.19 -6.20 7.50
N LEU A 186 0.47 -5.88 8.62
CA LEU A 186 0.47 -6.74 9.80
C LEU A 186 -0.95 -6.96 10.35
N ALA A 187 -1.78 -5.92 10.37
CA ALA A 187 -3.18 -6.04 10.77
C ALA A 187 -3.98 -6.93 9.79
N GLY A 188 -3.72 -6.83 8.49
CA GLY A 188 -4.33 -7.69 7.47
C GLY A 188 -3.98 -9.17 7.66
N MET A 189 -2.70 -9.48 7.86
CA MET A 189 -2.25 -10.85 8.13
C MET A 189 -2.92 -11.42 9.38
N ALA A 190 -2.94 -10.66 10.48
CA ALA A 190 -3.58 -11.09 11.73
C ALA A 190 -5.10 -11.32 11.59
N ALA A 191 -5.79 -10.47 10.82
CA ALA A 191 -7.23 -10.56 10.62
C ALA A 191 -7.66 -11.72 9.70
N THR A 192 -6.77 -12.17 8.80
CA THR A 192 -7.04 -13.18 7.76
C THR A 192 -7.76 -14.41 8.28
N SER A 193 -7.30 -14.94 9.42
CA SER A 193 -7.84 -16.19 9.98
C SER A 193 -9.29 -16.10 10.50
N SER A 194 -9.78 -14.88 10.72
CA SER A 194 -11.15 -14.58 11.19
C SER A 194 -12.07 -14.00 10.11
N ALA A 195 -11.48 -13.52 9.01
CA ALA A 195 -12.20 -12.92 7.91
C ALA A 195 -12.90 -14.00 7.07
N LYS A 196 -14.15 -13.72 6.66
CA LYS A 196 -14.92 -14.61 5.76
C LYS A 196 -14.73 -14.25 4.29
N LEU A 197 -14.51 -12.97 4.01
CA LEU A 197 -14.36 -12.38 2.68
C LEU A 197 -13.09 -11.54 2.65
N GLU A 198 -12.56 -11.30 1.45
CA GLU A 198 -11.49 -10.32 1.19
C GLU A 198 -11.75 -8.97 1.89
N ALA A 199 -12.99 -8.49 1.87
CA ALA A 199 -13.40 -7.25 2.52
C ALA A 199 -13.07 -7.19 4.03
N GLY A 200 -13.09 -8.33 4.73
CA GLY A 200 -12.77 -8.38 6.16
C GLY A 200 -11.29 -8.10 6.42
N VAL A 201 -10.41 -8.59 5.55
CA VAL A 201 -8.97 -8.31 5.62
C VAL A 201 -8.70 -6.87 5.24
N ARG A 202 -9.28 -6.41 4.12
CA ARG A 202 -9.18 -5.01 3.69
C ARG A 202 -9.60 -4.04 4.81
N ALA A 203 -10.73 -4.30 5.48
CA ALA A 203 -11.22 -3.45 6.56
C ALA A 203 -10.22 -3.35 7.72
N ALA A 204 -9.54 -4.45 8.08
CA ALA A 204 -8.52 -4.43 9.11
C ALA A 204 -7.31 -3.57 8.71
N MET A 205 -6.86 -3.66 7.46
CA MET A 205 -5.76 -2.87 6.92
C MET A 205 -6.11 -1.38 6.86
N GLU A 206 -7.23 -1.03 6.21
CA GLU A 206 -7.63 0.37 6.02
C GLU A 206 -8.00 1.06 7.35
N SER A 207 -8.49 0.30 8.35
CA SER A 207 -8.74 0.86 9.68
C SER A 207 -7.47 1.42 10.33
N VAL A 208 -6.30 0.79 10.11
CA VAL A 208 -5.02 1.30 10.63
C VAL A 208 -4.71 2.64 9.98
N ILE A 209 -4.76 2.70 8.66
CA ILE A 209 -4.48 3.92 7.86
C ILE A 209 -5.39 5.07 8.31
N ILE A 210 -6.71 4.82 8.37
CA ILE A 210 -7.70 5.82 8.76
C ILE A 210 -7.49 6.28 10.21
N SER A 211 -7.10 5.39 11.13
CA SER A 211 -6.86 5.74 12.53
C SER A 211 -5.68 6.70 12.72
N GLN A 212 -4.75 6.74 11.77
CA GLN A 212 -3.62 7.68 11.73
C GLN A 212 -3.98 9.01 11.03
N ASN A 213 -5.26 9.24 10.72
CA ASN A 213 -5.75 10.39 9.95
C ASN A 213 -5.05 10.50 8.57
N MET A 214 -4.89 9.34 7.93
CA MET A 214 -4.37 9.16 6.58
C MET A 214 -5.44 8.57 5.67
N SER A 215 -5.19 8.61 4.35
CA SER A 215 -6.00 7.94 3.33
C SER A 215 -5.22 6.79 2.70
N CYS A 216 -5.90 5.91 1.96
CA CYS A 216 -5.19 4.97 1.09
C CYS A 216 -4.64 5.75 -0.12
N ALA A 217 -3.39 5.51 -0.53
CA ALA A 217 -2.76 6.16 -1.68
C ALA A 217 -3.41 5.78 -3.02
N TYR A 218 -4.04 4.61 -3.05
CA TYR A 218 -4.79 4.07 -4.18
C TYR A 218 -5.88 3.14 -3.63
N PRO A 219 -6.86 2.71 -4.45
CA PRO A 219 -7.82 1.70 -4.02
C PRO A 219 -7.10 0.39 -3.69
N SER A 220 -7.05 0.06 -2.39
CA SER A 220 -6.45 -1.16 -1.84
C SER A 220 -6.83 -2.42 -2.64
N ILE A 221 -5.86 -3.18 -3.10
CA ILE A 221 -6.10 -4.47 -3.77
C ILE A 221 -5.90 -5.56 -2.72
N VAL A 222 -6.97 -6.22 -2.31
CA VAL A 222 -6.90 -7.32 -1.32
C VAL A 222 -7.71 -8.47 -1.89
N THR A 223 -7.04 -9.49 -2.41
CA THR A 223 -7.73 -10.50 -3.21
C THR A 223 -7.12 -11.91 -3.16
N VAL A 224 -8.00 -12.92 -3.28
CA VAL A 224 -7.60 -14.30 -3.56
C VAL A 224 -7.42 -14.57 -5.06
N HIS A 225 -7.83 -13.62 -5.92
CA HIS A 225 -7.63 -13.63 -7.35
C HIS A 225 -6.36 -12.86 -7.73
N GLY A 226 -5.21 -13.32 -7.22
CA GLY A 226 -3.91 -12.67 -7.42
C GLY A 226 -3.50 -12.52 -8.89
N GLU A 227 -4.09 -13.28 -9.82
CA GLU A 227 -3.91 -13.17 -11.28
C GLU A 227 -4.48 -11.86 -11.88
N VAL A 228 -5.29 -11.11 -11.13
CA VAL A 228 -5.87 -9.83 -11.54
C VAL A 228 -5.10 -8.69 -10.88
N LEU A 229 -4.17 -8.09 -11.64
CA LEU A 229 -3.18 -7.13 -11.09
C LEU A 229 -3.79 -5.97 -10.30
N HIS A 230 -4.90 -5.39 -10.77
CA HIS A 230 -5.64 -4.30 -10.10
C HIS A 230 -7.07 -4.71 -9.73
N ASN A 231 -7.22 -5.74 -8.90
CA ASN A 231 -8.54 -6.18 -8.45
C ASN A 231 -9.10 -5.28 -7.35
N GLN A 232 -10.21 -4.59 -7.63
CA GLN A 232 -10.91 -3.72 -6.69
C GLN A 232 -12.26 -4.30 -6.23
N GLN A 233 -12.38 -5.62 -6.26
CA GLN A 233 -13.54 -6.38 -5.80
C GLN A 233 -13.16 -7.16 -4.54
N TYR A 234 -14.07 -7.21 -3.54
CA TYR A 234 -13.73 -7.72 -2.19
C TYR A 234 -14.77 -8.70 -1.62
N TRP A 235 -15.61 -9.26 -2.48
CA TRP A 235 -16.69 -10.16 -2.07
C TRP A 235 -16.32 -11.63 -2.20
N HIS A 236 -15.11 -11.97 -2.64
CA HIS A 236 -14.74 -13.38 -2.76
C HIS A 236 -14.53 -13.97 -1.36
N PRO A 237 -15.04 -15.20 -1.12
CA PRO A 237 -14.83 -15.90 0.12
C PRO A 237 -13.37 -16.33 0.25
N LEU A 238 -12.84 -16.27 1.47
CA LEU A 238 -11.52 -16.80 1.79
C LEU A 238 -11.63 -18.31 2.04
N GLN A 239 -10.94 -19.12 1.24
CA GLN A 239 -10.95 -20.59 1.37
C GLN A 239 -9.58 -21.13 1.75
N SER A 240 -9.58 -22.29 2.43
CA SER A 240 -8.34 -23.01 2.70
C SER A 240 -7.72 -23.45 1.38
N GLY A 241 -6.44 -23.12 1.18
CA GLY A 241 -5.73 -23.37 -0.07
C GLY A 241 -5.58 -22.13 -0.95
N ASP A 242 -6.31 -21.05 -0.69
CA ASP A 242 -6.10 -19.79 -1.39
C ASP A 242 -4.81 -19.09 -0.89
N LEU A 243 -4.17 -18.38 -1.81
CA LEU A 243 -3.27 -17.28 -1.48
C LEU A 243 -4.08 -15.98 -1.47
N LEU A 244 -3.81 -15.10 -0.51
CA LEU A 244 -4.29 -13.73 -0.49
C LEU A 244 -3.13 -12.81 -0.88
N LEU A 245 -3.30 -12.07 -1.97
CA LEU A 245 -2.42 -10.97 -2.37
C LEU A 245 -3.04 -9.68 -1.85
N ALA A 246 -2.31 -8.94 -1.03
CA ALA A 246 -2.71 -7.63 -0.54
C ALA A 246 -1.67 -6.61 -0.96
N ASP A 247 -2.11 -5.63 -1.72
CA ASP A 247 -1.38 -4.48 -2.24
C ASP A 247 -2.11 -3.23 -1.75
N VAL A 248 -1.52 -2.62 -0.72
CA VAL A 248 -2.13 -1.56 0.09
C VAL A 248 -1.06 -0.60 0.56
N GLY A 249 -1.32 0.70 0.37
CA GLY A 249 -0.41 1.78 0.74
C GLY A 249 -1.12 2.98 1.37
N ALA A 250 -0.50 3.60 2.37
CA ALA A 250 -0.98 4.81 3.02
C ALA A 250 -0.53 6.08 2.27
N GLU A 251 -1.37 7.10 2.29
CA GLU A 251 -1.05 8.47 1.88
C GLU A 251 -1.13 9.38 3.10
N THR A 252 -0.04 10.07 3.41
CA THR A 252 -0.02 11.08 4.47
C THR A 252 -1.01 12.20 4.17
N SER A 253 -1.42 12.94 5.20
CA SER A 253 -2.28 14.13 5.03
C SER A 253 -1.71 15.24 4.14
N MET A 254 -0.42 15.17 3.78
CA MET A 254 0.24 16.10 2.84
C MET A 254 0.43 15.50 1.43
N GLY A 255 -0.10 14.29 1.19
CA GLY A 255 -0.15 13.65 -0.12
C GLY A 255 0.98 12.68 -0.42
N TRP A 256 1.89 12.39 0.51
CA TRP A 256 3.01 11.46 0.26
C TRP A 256 2.58 10.01 0.44
N ALA A 257 2.82 9.18 -0.57
CA ALA A 257 2.36 7.81 -0.68
C ALA A 257 3.43 6.78 -0.28
N ALA A 258 2.97 5.60 0.08
CA ALA A 258 3.75 4.35 0.10
C ALA A 258 3.02 3.32 -0.77
N ASP A 259 3.74 2.32 -1.24
CA ASP A 259 3.21 1.25 -2.09
C ASP A 259 3.84 -0.11 -1.73
N VAL A 260 3.00 -1.04 -1.28
CA VAL A 260 3.49 -2.29 -0.70
C VAL A 260 2.53 -3.41 -0.99
N THR A 261 3.09 -4.49 -1.55
CA THR A 261 2.42 -5.77 -1.74
C THR A 261 3.04 -6.88 -0.90
N ARG A 262 2.19 -7.67 -0.25
CA ARG A 262 2.53 -8.97 0.33
C ARG A 262 1.51 -10.02 -0.08
N THR A 263 1.98 -11.25 -0.24
CA THR A 263 1.13 -12.41 -0.54
C THR A 263 1.31 -13.47 0.54
N TRP A 264 0.22 -14.06 1.04
CA TRP A 264 0.27 -15.07 2.09
C TRP A 264 -0.85 -16.13 1.96
N PRO A 265 -0.69 -17.33 2.54
CA PRO A 265 -1.70 -18.38 2.47
C PRO A 265 -2.85 -18.07 3.43
N VAL A 266 -4.08 -18.11 2.94
CA VAL A 266 -5.30 -17.91 3.76
C VAL A 266 -5.38 -18.95 4.89
N SER A 267 -4.89 -20.16 4.65
CA SER A 267 -4.81 -21.24 5.64
C SER A 267 -3.79 -20.99 6.76
N GLY A 268 -2.90 -20.01 6.61
CA GLY A 268 -1.74 -19.76 7.46
C GLY A 268 -0.53 -20.68 7.20
N LYS A 269 -0.60 -21.53 6.16
CA LYS A 269 0.51 -22.41 5.73
C LYS A 269 0.57 -22.52 4.21
N PHE A 270 1.73 -22.26 3.63
CA PHE A 270 1.95 -22.43 2.20
C PHE A 270 1.89 -23.92 1.84
N SER A 271 1.23 -24.26 0.74
CA SER A 271 1.44 -25.56 0.09
C SER A 271 2.87 -25.63 -0.46
N SER A 272 3.33 -26.82 -0.88
CA SER A 272 4.66 -26.95 -1.49
C SER A 272 4.78 -26.11 -2.76
N THR A 273 3.76 -26.13 -3.63
CA THR A 273 3.73 -25.36 -4.88
C THR A 273 3.65 -23.86 -4.63
N GLN A 274 2.87 -23.42 -3.64
CA GLN A 274 2.85 -22.01 -3.24
C GLN A 274 4.20 -21.57 -2.67
N ARG A 275 4.83 -22.38 -1.82
CA ARG A 275 6.15 -22.07 -1.22
C ARG A 275 7.24 -22.00 -2.30
N ASP A 276 7.23 -22.92 -3.25
CA ASP A 276 8.17 -22.94 -4.38
C ASP A 276 8.11 -21.64 -5.18
N ILE A 277 6.91 -21.20 -5.58
CA ILE A 277 6.75 -19.95 -6.34
C ILE A 277 7.00 -18.72 -5.46
N TYR A 278 6.59 -18.74 -4.19
CA TYR A 278 6.86 -17.65 -3.26
C TYR A 278 8.37 -17.39 -3.11
N ASN A 279 9.14 -18.46 -2.88
CA ASN A 279 10.60 -18.38 -2.76
C ASN A 279 11.26 -17.92 -4.07
N LEU A 280 10.72 -18.31 -5.23
CA LEU A 280 11.17 -17.82 -6.53
C LEU A 280 10.98 -16.30 -6.65
N VAL A 281 9.79 -15.78 -6.33
CA VAL A 281 9.51 -14.34 -6.39
C VAL A 281 10.36 -13.58 -5.37
N LEU A 282 10.53 -14.13 -4.16
CA LEU A 282 11.39 -13.57 -3.11
C LEU A 282 12.85 -13.48 -3.54
N ALA A 283 13.38 -14.53 -4.20
CA ALA A 283 14.74 -14.52 -4.70
C ALA A 283 14.96 -13.44 -5.78
N ALA A 284 13.97 -13.24 -6.67
CA ALA A 284 14.01 -12.17 -7.67
C ALA A 284 13.96 -10.78 -7.00
N HIS A 285 13.09 -10.62 -6.00
CA HIS A 285 12.94 -9.41 -5.20
C HIS A 285 14.27 -9.02 -4.54
N ASP A 286 14.86 -9.92 -3.77
CA ASP A 286 16.07 -9.65 -3.00
C ASP A 286 17.28 -9.37 -3.93
N ALA A 287 17.38 -10.08 -5.05
CA ALA A 287 18.41 -9.84 -6.05
C ALA A 287 18.28 -8.44 -6.68
N CYS A 288 17.05 -7.99 -6.96
CA CYS A 288 16.79 -6.66 -7.49
C CYS A 288 17.15 -5.57 -6.48
N ILE A 289 16.69 -5.67 -5.23
CA ILE A 289 17.00 -4.70 -4.17
C ILE A 289 18.50 -4.58 -3.95
N ALA A 290 19.23 -5.71 -3.93
CA ALA A 290 20.69 -5.73 -3.75
C ALA A 290 21.46 -5.00 -4.86
N LYS A 291 20.83 -4.81 -6.03
CA LYS A 291 21.43 -4.12 -7.18
C LYS A 291 21.13 -2.62 -7.20
N ILE A 292 20.16 -2.14 -6.42
CA ILE A 292 19.77 -0.73 -6.37
C ILE A 292 20.89 0.13 -5.78
N ARG A 293 21.38 1.07 -6.59
CA ARG A 293 22.35 2.11 -6.25
C ARG A 293 22.36 3.17 -7.36
N PRO A 294 23.02 4.33 -7.16
CA PRO A 294 23.18 5.32 -8.22
C PRO A 294 23.80 4.73 -9.50
N ASP A 295 23.40 5.31 -10.64
CA ASP A 295 23.84 5.00 -12.01
C ASP A 295 23.45 3.62 -12.55
N VAL A 296 22.77 2.77 -11.76
CA VAL A 296 22.20 1.53 -12.29
C VAL A 296 20.96 1.84 -13.12
N GLU A 297 20.88 1.26 -14.31
CA GLU A 297 19.71 1.39 -15.18
C GLU A 297 18.53 0.60 -14.62
N TYR A 298 17.39 1.25 -14.39
CA TYR A 298 16.22 0.57 -13.82
C TYR A 298 15.70 -0.54 -14.75
N ARG A 299 15.91 -0.40 -16.06
CA ARG A 299 15.66 -1.48 -17.03
C ARG A 299 16.51 -2.72 -16.79
N GLU A 300 17.76 -2.58 -16.34
CA GLU A 300 18.61 -3.72 -15.98
C GLU A 300 18.07 -4.45 -14.75
N ILE A 301 17.45 -3.72 -13.81
CA ILE A 301 16.76 -4.32 -12.65
C ILE A 301 15.56 -5.14 -13.12
N HIS A 302 14.77 -4.63 -14.07
CA HIS A 302 13.65 -5.39 -14.64
C HIS A 302 14.13 -6.66 -15.35
N LEU A 303 15.18 -6.57 -16.17
CA LEU A 303 15.75 -7.73 -16.86
C LEU A 303 16.38 -8.75 -15.88
N LEU A 304 16.93 -8.28 -14.76
CA LEU A 304 17.40 -9.14 -13.67
C LEU A 304 16.23 -9.92 -13.06
N ALA A 305 15.11 -9.27 -12.73
CA ALA A 305 13.90 -9.93 -12.23
C ALA A 305 13.37 -10.96 -13.24
N ALA A 306 13.25 -10.56 -14.51
CA ALA A 306 12.80 -11.42 -15.60
C ALA A 306 13.66 -12.68 -15.73
N THR A 307 14.98 -12.53 -15.66
CA THR A 307 15.93 -13.64 -15.76
C THR A 307 15.85 -14.55 -14.53
N ALA A 308 15.78 -13.98 -13.32
CA ALA A 308 15.65 -14.75 -12.09
C ALA A 308 14.34 -15.56 -12.06
N ILE A 309 13.21 -14.96 -12.48
CA ILE A 309 11.93 -15.64 -12.61
C ILE A 309 12.00 -16.74 -13.66
N ALA A 310 12.55 -16.46 -14.85
CA ALA A 310 12.71 -17.46 -15.89
C ALA A 310 13.56 -18.65 -15.41
N GLN A 311 14.68 -18.40 -14.74
CA GLN A 311 15.54 -19.45 -14.19
C GLN A 311 14.81 -20.28 -13.14
N GLY A 312 14.11 -19.66 -12.19
CA GLY A 312 13.34 -20.39 -11.19
C GLY A 312 12.24 -21.26 -11.82
N LEU A 313 11.58 -20.79 -12.88
CA LEU A 313 10.58 -21.59 -13.60
C LEU A 313 11.21 -22.74 -14.40
N VAL A 314 12.45 -22.59 -14.88
CA VAL A 314 13.23 -23.70 -15.46
C VAL A 314 13.56 -24.74 -14.38
N ASP A 315 14.00 -24.31 -13.20
CA ASP A 315 14.35 -25.20 -12.09
C ASP A 315 13.13 -26.00 -11.59
N LEU A 316 11.94 -25.38 -11.62
CA LEU A 316 10.66 -26.03 -11.30
C LEU A 316 10.14 -26.92 -12.44
N GLY A 317 10.78 -26.90 -13.61
CA GLY A 317 10.42 -27.66 -14.81
C GLY A 317 9.19 -27.12 -15.56
N ILE A 318 8.75 -25.90 -15.24
CA ILE A 318 7.63 -25.18 -15.90
C ILE A 318 8.10 -24.61 -17.24
N LEU A 319 9.30 -24.05 -17.28
CA LEU A 319 9.95 -23.59 -18.52
C LEU A 319 11.09 -24.55 -18.93
N ARG A 320 11.47 -24.51 -20.21
CA ARG A 320 12.58 -25.29 -20.79
C ARG A 320 13.46 -24.38 -21.64
N GLY A 321 14.76 -24.42 -21.41
CA GLY A 321 15.75 -23.59 -22.11
C GLY A 321 16.70 -22.89 -21.14
N SER A 322 17.50 -21.96 -21.65
CA SER A 322 18.26 -21.02 -20.81
C SER A 322 17.36 -19.85 -20.39
N ALA A 323 17.60 -19.28 -19.22
CA ALA A 323 16.82 -18.14 -18.73
C ALA A 323 16.95 -16.92 -19.66
N GLU A 324 18.15 -16.69 -20.19
CA GLU A 324 18.46 -15.58 -21.09
C GLU A 324 17.66 -15.69 -22.40
N ASP A 325 17.64 -16.87 -23.03
CA ASP A 325 16.87 -17.09 -24.28
C ASP A 325 15.36 -16.88 -24.03
N LEU A 326 14.86 -17.37 -22.89
CA LEU A 326 13.45 -17.21 -22.48
C LEU A 326 13.08 -15.73 -22.25
N VAL A 327 14.02 -14.92 -21.76
CA VAL A 327 13.86 -13.47 -21.64
C VAL A 327 13.93 -12.80 -23.00
N GLU A 328 14.87 -13.14 -23.87
CA GLU A 328 14.99 -12.60 -25.22
C GLU A 328 13.73 -12.83 -26.06
N MET A 329 13.06 -13.97 -25.89
CA MET A 329 11.83 -14.29 -26.63
C MET A 329 10.52 -13.91 -25.93
N ASP A 330 10.58 -13.19 -24.80
CA ASP A 330 9.45 -12.74 -23.98
C ASP A 330 8.61 -13.87 -23.33
N ALA A 331 9.18 -15.07 -23.14
CA ALA A 331 8.46 -16.20 -22.53
C ALA A 331 8.19 -15.97 -21.03
N HIS A 332 9.12 -15.34 -20.31
CA HIS A 332 8.94 -14.95 -18.90
C HIS A 332 7.70 -14.07 -18.69
N ALA A 333 7.38 -13.21 -19.66
CA ALA A 333 6.28 -12.25 -19.57
C ALA A 333 4.89 -12.92 -19.55
N LEU A 334 4.79 -14.21 -19.89
CA LEU A 334 3.57 -15.00 -19.64
C LEU A 334 3.22 -15.06 -18.15
N PHE A 335 4.24 -14.98 -17.29
CA PHE A 335 4.12 -15.14 -15.84
C PHE A 335 4.48 -13.86 -15.07
N PHE A 336 5.32 -12.98 -15.64
CA PHE A 336 5.66 -11.67 -15.08
C PHE A 336 5.38 -10.57 -16.11
N PRO A 337 4.11 -10.16 -16.30
CA PRO A 337 3.70 -9.31 -17.42
C PRO A 337 3.85 -7.81 -17.19
N HIS A 338 4.08 -7.34 -15.96
CA HIS A 338 4.19 -5.91 -15.64
C HIS A 338 5.65 -5.47 -15.43
N GLY A 339 5.87 -4.15 -15.32
CA GLY A 339 7.18 -3.59 -14.97
C GLY A 339 7.63 -4.00 -13.57
N ILE A 340 8.93 -3.93 -13.29
CA ILE A 340 9.50 -4.27 -11.96
C ILE A 340 9.16 -3.25 -10.86
N GLY A 341 8.55 -2.12 -11.24
CA GLY A 341 8.15 -1.05 -10.36
C GLY A 341 8.14 0.31 -11.04
N HIS A 342 8.06 1.35 -10.22
CA HIS A 342 7.90 2.74 -10.63
C HIS A 342 8.44 3.71 -9.57
N LEU A 343 8.45 5.00 -9.88
CA LEU A 343 8.71 6.06 -8.91
C LEU A 343 7.55 6.15 -7.90
N VAL A 344 7.86 6.48 -6.65
CA VAL A 344 6.88 6.76 -5.58
C VAL A 344 7.17 8.13 -4.96
N GLY A 345 6.13 8.91 -4.71
CA GLY A 345 6.26 10.27 -4.19
C GLY A 345 4.95 10.85 -3.69
N LEU A 346 4.53 11.97 -4.28
CA LEU A 346 3.21 12.55 -4.02
C LEU A 346 2.10 11.80 -4.75
N ASP A 347 2.44 11.05 -5.80
CA ASP A 347 1.56 10.07 -6.41
C ASP A 347 2.18 8.67 -6.24
N VAL A 348 1.31 7.64 -6.16
CA VAL A 348 1.78 6.24 -6.05
C VAL A 348 2.63 5.85 -7.25
N HIS A 349 2.15 6.11 -8.46
CA HIS A 349 2.97 6.17 -9.67
C HIS A 349 3.41 7.62 -9.88
N ASP A 350 4.51 8.02 -9.24
CA ASP A 350 4.90 9.42 -9.14
C ASP A 350 5.08 10.07 -10.53
N MET A 351 4.38 11.18 -10.75
CA MET A 351 4.41 11.98 -12.00
C MET A 351 3.94 11.27 -13.27
N GLU A 352 3.20 10.15 -13.18
CA GLU A 352 2.63 9.48 -14.36
C GLU A 352 1.63 10.39 -15.13
N ASP A 353 1.08 11.41 -14.48
CA ASP A 353 0.25 12.43 -15.13
C ASP A 353 1.01 13.23 -16.20
N LEU A 354 2.34 13.32 -16.09
CA LEU A 354 3.25 13.91 -17.08
C LEU A 354 3.67 12.92 -18.18
N GLY A 355 3.13 11.68 -18.16
CA GLY A 355 3.44 10.62 -19.12
C GLY A 355 4.87 10.11 -18.99
N ASP A 356 5.41 9.59 -20.10
CA ASP A 356 6.73 8.96 -20.13
C ASP A 356 7.88 9.96 -19.85
N LEU A 357 7.64 11.27 -19.84
CA LEU A 357 8.67 12.27 -19.58
C LEU A 357 9.34 12.12 -18.19
N ALA A 358 8.60 11.67 -17.17
CA ALA A 358 9.16 11.44 -15.84
C ALA A 358 9.89 10.09 -15.75
N GLY A 359 9.28 9.06 -16.35
CA GLY A 359 9.72 7.68 -16.30
C GLY A 359 10.79 7.31 -17.33
N TYR A 360 11.02 8.08 -18.39
CA TYR A 360 11.95 7.72 -19.46
C TYR A 360 12.98 8.84 -19.65
N GLU A 361 14.26 8.47 -19.71
CA GLU A 361 15.34 9.43 -19.92
C GLU A 361 15.18 10.04 -21.32
N GLU A 362 15.65 11.28 -21.51
CA GLU A 362 15.55 11.96 -22.79
C GLU A 362 16.12 11.08 -23.93
N GLY A 363 15.32 10.92 -24.99
CA GLY A 363 15.66 10.08 -26.15
C GLY A 363 15.24 8.61 -26.02
N ARG A 364 14.69 8.16 -24.89
CA ARG A 364 14.12 6.81 -24.73
C ARG A 364 12.63 6.80 -25.00
N THR A 365 12.14 5.67 -25.48
CA THR A 365 10.70 5.42 -25.71
C THR A 365 10.33 4.05 -25.15
N ARG A 366 9.06 3.92 -24.77
CA ARG A 366 8.47 2.66 -24.34
C ARG A 366 8.68 1.55 -25.37
N SER A 367 9.08 0.37 -24.89
CA SER A 367 9.23 -0.84 -25.69
C SER A 367 7.88 -1.35 -26.19
N ASP A 368 7.85 -2.03 -27.33
CA ASP A 368 6.67 -2.75 -27.85
C ASP A 368 6.64 -4.25 -27.46
N ARG A 369 7.78 -4.78 -26.97
CA ARG A 369 7.89 -6.15 -26.44
C ARG A 369 6.94 -6.42 -25.27
N PHE A 370 6.32 -7.60 -25.26
CA PHE A 370 5.42 -8.03 -24.19
C PHE A 370 6.17 -8.14 -22.86
N GLY A 371 5.56 -7.69 -21.76
CA GLY A 371 6.23 -7.47 -20.47
C GLY A 371 6.92 -6.12 -20.41
N LEU A 372 7.95 -5.91 -21.24
CA LEU A 372 8.79 -4.72 -21.21
C LEU A 372 8.04 -3.42 -21.56
N ALA A 373 6.97 -3.51 -22.35
CA ALA A 373 6.08 -2.39 -22.67
C ALA A 373 5.40 -1.77 -21.43
N TYR A 374 5.29 -2.53 -20.35
CA TYR A 374 4.66 -2.09 -19.09
C TYR A 374 5.67 -1.56 -18.06
N LEU A 375 6.97 -1.49 -18.41
CA LEU A 375 7.97 -0.84 -17.57
C LEU A 375 7.65 0.65 -17.42
N ARG A 376 7.58 1.14 -16.19
CA ARG A 376 7.18 2.54 -15.90
C ARG A 376 8.37 3.48 -15.76
N LEU A 377 9.57 2.92 -15.55
CA LEU A 377 10.82 3.66 -15.40
C LEU A 377 11.92 3.01 -16.26
N ASP A 378 12.47 3.74 -17.23
CA ASP A 378 13.63 3.35 -18.04
C ASP A 378 14.68 4.47 -17.98
N ARG A 379 15.35 4.55 -16.82
CA ARG A 379 16.34 5.60 -16.49
C ARG A 379 17.45 5.08 -15.57
N PRO A 380 18.62 5.73 -15.55
CA PRO A 380 19.60 5.55 -14.49
C PRO A 380 19.05 6.06 -13.15
N LEU A 381 19.20 5.24 -12.12
CA LEU A 381 18.83 5.61 -10.75
C LEU A 381 19.76 6.68 -10.20
N ARG A 382 19.21 7.61 -9.41
CA ARG A 382 19.96 8.69 -8.75
C ARG A 382 19.64 8.70 -7.27
N ALA A 383 20.63 9.10 -6.46
CA ALA A 383 20.42 9.25 -5.03
C ALA A 383 19.24 10.21 -4.73
N GLY A 384 18.38 9.81 -3.80
CA GLY A 384 17.15 10.52 -3.46
C GLY A 384 15.91 10.07 -4.23
N MET A 385 16.03 9.25 -5.28
CA MET A 385 14.89 8.58 -5.90
C MET A 385 14.30 7.54 -4.97
N LEU A 386 12.98 7.47 -4.87
CA LEU A 386 12.24 6.37 -4.25
C LEU A 386 11.52 5.60 -5.35
N VAL A 387 11.71 4.27 -5.38
CA VAL A 387 11.10 3.38 -6.36
C VAL A 387 10.52 2.14 -5.68
N THR A 388 9.47 1.56 -6.25
CA THR A 388 9.04 0.20 -5.88
C THR A 388 9.97 -0.83 -6.50
N ILE A 389 10.06 -2.01 -5.87
CA ILE A 389 10.61 -3.23 -6.44
C ILE A 389 9.60 -4.35 -6.22
N GLU A 390 8.87 -4.71 -7.25
CA GLU A 390 7.63 -5.48 -7.15
C GLU A 390 7.56 -6.69 -8.11
N PRO A 391 8.55 -7.61 -8.12
CA PRO A 391 8.45 -8.79 -8.97
C PRO A 391 7.24 -9.64 -8.59
N GLY A 392 6.71 -10.36 -9.59
CA GLY A 392 5.56 -11.23 -9.38
C GLY A 392 5.51 -12.40 -10.34
N PHE A 393 4.68 -13.38 -9.98
CA PHE A 393 4.31 -14.53 -10.79
C PHE A 393 2.80 -14.63 -10.86
N TYR A 394 2.23 -14.74 -12.05
CA TYR A 394 0.80 -14.77 -12.29
C TYR A 394 0.41 -15.81 -13.33
N GLN A 395 -0.66 -16.55 -13.05
CA GLN A 395 -1.30 -17.42 -14.02
C GLN A 395 -2.53 -16.74 -14.61
N VAL A 396 -2.32 -15.72 -15.45
CA VAL A 396 -3.39 -14.92 -16.05
C VAL A 396 -4.12 -15.73 -17.14
N PRO A 397 -5.40 -16.13 -16.96
CA PRO A 397 -6.06 -17.03 -17.89
C PRO A 397 -6.18 -16.48 -19.31
N ALA A 398 -6.37 -15.16 -19.47
CA ALA A 398 -6.45 -14.51 -20.77
C ALA A 398 -5.13 -14.55 -21.55
N VAL A 399 -3.99 -14.54 -20.85
CA VAL A 399 -2.65 -14.65 -21.44
C VAL A 399 -2.32 -16.13 -21.68
N LEU A 400 -2.47 -16.95 -20.65
CA LEU A 400 -2.11 -18.37 -20.73
C LEU A 400 -2.99 -19.16 -21.68
N ASN A 401 -4.23 -18.75 -21.98
CA ASN A 401 -5.11 -19.45 -22.91
C ASN A 401 -5.19 -18.79 -24.30
N ASP A 402 -4.39 -17.75 -24.57
CA ASP A 402 -4.32 -17.17 -25.90
C ASP A 402 -3.71 -18.18 -26.90
N PRO A 403 -4.40 -18.49 -28.02
CA PRO A 403 -3.92 -19.48 -28.99
C PRO A 403 -2.57 -19.12 -29.64
N ASN A 404 -2.29 -17.83 -29.84
CA ASN A 404 -1.04 -17.37 -30.44
C ASN A 404 0.12 -17.56 -29.45
N PHE A 405 -0.08 -17.25 -28.16
CA PHE A 405 0.94 -17.53 -27.14
C PHE A 405 1.14 -19.03 -26.93
N ARG A 406 0.05 -19.82 -26.90
CA ARG A 406 0.14 -21.29 -26.84
C ARG A 406 0.99 -21.86 -27.97
N ALA A 407 0.76 -21.40 -29.21
CA ALA A 407 1.52 -21.83 -30.37
C ALA A 407 2.98 -21.32 -30.32
N LYS A 408 3.20 -20.04 -29.99
CA LYS A 408 4.53 -19.42 -29.94
C LYS A 408 5.44 -20.11 -28.92
N TYR A 409 4.91 -20.49 -27.76
CA TYR A 409 5.68 -20.99 -26.63
C TYR A 409 5.50 -22.49 -26.35
N GLN A 410 4.92 -23.25 -27.29
CA GLN A 410 4.60 -24.67 -27.12
C GLN A 410 5.82 -25.54 -26.73
N ASP A 411 7.00 -25.20 -27.26
CA ASP A 411 8.23 -26.00 -27.09
C ASP A 411 9.00 -25.62 -25.81
N VAL A 412 8.69 -24.47 -25.21
CA VAL A 412 9.38 -23.93 -24.03
C VAL A 412 8.55 -23.97 -22.76
N VAL A 413 7.21 -24.01 -22.86
CA VAL A 413 6.33 -24.13 -21.68
C VAL A 413 5.88 -25.58 -21.50
N ASN A 414 6.16 -26.14 -20.33
CA ASN A 414 5.66 -27.44 -19.92
C ASN A 414 4.28 -27.29 -19.25
N TRP A 415 3.23 -27.30 -20.06
CA TRP A 415 1.84 -27.08 -19.61
C TRP A 415 1.36 -28.12 -18.59
N ASP A 416 1.78 -29.38 -18.73
CA ASP A 416 1.44 -30.45 -17.77
C ASP A 416 2.07 -30.17 -16.41
N ARG A 417 3.33 -29.71 -16.39
CA ARG A 417 3.98 -29.30 -15.13
C ARG A 417 3.33 -28.06 -14.54
N LEU A 418 3.01 -27.05 -15.34
CA LEU A 418 2.33 -25.83 -14.88
C LEU A 418 0.97 -26.16 -14.22
N SER A 419 0.22 -27.12 -14.75
CA SER A 419 -1.09 -27.52 -14.19
C SER A 419 -1.02 -28.01 -12.74
N GLN A 420 0.16 -28.46 -12.29
CA GLN A 420 0.37 -28.91 -10.92
C GLN A 420 0.46 -27.74 -9.92
N PHE A 421 0.67 -26.51 -10.42
CA PHE A 421 0.72 -25.27 -9.63
C PHE A 421 -0.59 -24.48 -9.69
N GLN A 422 -1.73 -25.11 -10.03
CA GLN A 422 -3.03 -24.43 -10.18
C GLN A 422 -3.52 -23.72 -8.90
N ASP A 423 -2.96 -24.05 -7.74
CA ASP A 423 -3.22 -23.39 -6.46
C ASP A 423 -2.46 -22.07 -6.27
N VAL A 424 -1.61 -21.69 -7.23
CA VAL A 424 -0.84 -20.44 -7.25
C VAL A 424 -1.35 -19.53 -8.36
N ARG A 425 -2.37 -18.72 -8.06
CA ARG A 425 -2.93 -17.81 -9.07
C ARG A 425 -2.06 -16.59 -9.32
N GLY A 426 -1.56 -15.98 -8.25
CA GLY A 426 -0.69 -14.82 -8.32
C GLY A 426 0.08 -14.62 -7.01
N ILE A 427 1.34 -14.23 -7.12
CA ILE A 427 2.20 -13.80 -6.01
C ILE A 427 2.91 -12.53 -6.44
N ARG A 428 2.88 -11.51 -5.58
CA ARG A 428 3.73 -10.32 -5.67
C ARG A 428 4.33 -10.04 -4.30
N ILE A 429 5.58 -9.59 -4.31
CA ILE A 429 6.31 -9.09 -3.15
C ILE A 429 6.88 -7.75 -3.56
N GLU A 430 6.53 -6.70 -2.82
CA GLU A 430 6.88 -5.34 -3.19
C GLU A 430 7.32 -4.51 -1.99
N ASP A 431 8.39 -3.75 -2.19
CA ASP A 431 8.90 -2.82 -1.19
C ASP A 431 9.26 -1.46 -1.80
N ASP A 432 9.13 -0.41 -0.97
CA ASP A 432 9.56 0.95 -1.26
C ASP A 432 11.06 1.11 -0.99
N VAL A 433 11.85 1.38 -2.03
CA VAL A 433 13.33 1.37 -1.98
C VAL A 433 13.91 2.73 -2.33
N LEU A 434 14.47 3.41 -1.33
CA LEU A 434 15.17 4.69 -1.48
C LEU A 434 16.58 4.46 -2.01
N VAL A 435 16.93 5.08 -3.12
CA VAL A 435 18.31 5.10 -3.63
C VAL A 435 19.13 6.06 -2.77
N THR A 436 20.16 5.55 -2.09
CA THR A 436 21.08 6.34 -1.27
C THR A 436 22.31 6.77 -2.08
N GLN A 437 23.26 7.49 -1.46
CA GLN A 437 24.48 7.94 -2.14
C GLN A 437 25.39 6.78 -2.61
N SER A 438 25.25 5.58 -2.04
CA SER A 438 26.13 4.45 -2.35
C SER A 438 25.40 3.10 -2.48
N GLY A 439 24.07 3.08 -2.41
CA GLY A 439 23.27 1.85 -2.35
C GLY A 439 21.79 2.15 -2.25
N SER A 440 21.10 1.42 -1.38
CA SER A 440 19.66 1.54 -1.14
C SER A 440 19.30 1.48 0.36
N GLU A 441 18.12 1.99 0.70
CA GLU A 441 17.44 1.84 1.98
C GLU A 441 16.01 1.37 1.68
N VAL A 442 15.61 0.20 2.21
CA VAL A 442 14.23 -0.28 2.06
C VAL A 442 13.38 0.35 3.17
N LEU A 443 12.50 1.27 2.82
CA LEU A 443 11.70 2.03 3.80
C LEU A 443 10.68 1.14 4.52
N THR A 444 10.30 0.03 3.89
CA THR A 444 9.28 -0.92 4.34
C THR A 444 9.88 -2.20 4.93
N ALA A 445 11.19 -2.23 5.20
CA ALA A 445 11.93 -3.41 5.69
C ALA A 445 11.38 -4.02 7.00
N ALA A 446 10.59 -3.26 7.75
CA ALA A 446 9.93 -3.75 8.97
C ALA A 446 8.78 -4.74 8.67
N LEU A 447 8.27 -4.79 7.43
CA LEU A 447 7.30 -5.78 7.00
C LEU A 447 8.03 -7.02 6.45
N PRO A 448 7.94 -8.18 7.13
CA PRO A 448 8.69 -9.36 6.72
C PRO A 448 8.28 -9.88 5.35
N THR A 449 9.26 -10.40 4.63
CA THR A 449 9.12 -11.15 3.37
C THR A 449 9.48 -12.63 3.55
N ASP A 450 10.07 -13.01 4.69
CA ASP A 450 10.36 -14.42 4.98
C ASP A 450 9.05 -15.20 5.14
N ALA A 451 8.91 -16.27 4.37
CA ALA A 451 7.69 -17.08 4.32
C ALA A 451 7.33 -17.71 5.69
N ASP A 452 8.32 -18.14 6.48
CA ASP A 452 8.07 -18.75 7.79
C ASP A 452 7.62 -17.70 8.81
N VAL A 453 8.15 -16.48 8.72
CA VAL A 453 7.67 -15.33 9.49
C VAL A 453 6.24 -14.96 9.08
N ILE A 454 5.94 -14.89 7.79
CA ILE A 454 4.58 -14.61 7.29
C ILE A 454 3.57 -15.65 7.80
N GLU A 455 3.88 -16.94 7.70
CA GLU A 455 3.04 -17.99 8.26
C GLU A 455 2.81 -17.79 9.76
N SER A 456 3.82 -17.28 10.50
CA SER A 456 3.67 -16.99 11.93
C SER A 456 2.71 -15.84 12.23
N LEU A 457 2.61 -14.86 11.33
CA LEU A 457 1.74 -13.68 11.46
C LEU A 457 0.29 -13.95 11.06
N VAL A 458 0.08 -14.85 10.09
CA VAL A 458 -1.26 -15.23 9.62
C VAL A 458 -1.92 -16.26 10.54
N LYS A 459 -1.12 -16.97 11.34
CA LYS A 459 -1.60 -18.05 12.21
C LYS A 459 -2.85 -17.64 12.96
N LYS A 460 -3.87 -18.49 12.82
CA LYS A 460 -5.00 -18.57 13.73
C LYS A 460 -4.42 -18.45 15.14
N GLU A 461 -4.79 -17.39 15.87
CA GLU A 461 -4.73 -17.49 17.33
C GLU A 461 -5.54 -18.75 17.65
N SER A 462 -4.83 -19.84 17.92
CA SER A 462 -5.42 -20.96 18.62
C SER A 462 -5.65 -20.38 20.00
N ARG A 463 -6.82 -19.78 20.22
CA ARG A 463 -7.26 -19.44 21.57
C ARG A 463 -7.51 -20.75 22.30
N VAL A 464 -6.42 -21.39 22.69
CA VAL A 464 -6.41 -22.49 23.63
C VAL A 464 -6.45 -21.82 25.00
N PHE A 465 -7.61 -21.88 25.64
CA PHE A 465 -7.70 -21.58 27.06
C PHE A 465 -6.91 -22.66 27.81
N PHE A 466 -5.74 -22.30 28.35
CA PHE A 466 -4.98 -23.20 29.21
C PHE A 466 -5.35 -22.97 30.68
N GLY A 467 -5.96 -24.00 31.28
CA GLY A 467 -5.65 -24.41 32.65
C GLY A 467 -4.89 -25.74 32.59
N THR A 468 -3.75 -25.86 33.26
CA THR A 468 -2.76 -26.93 33.00
C THR A 468 -3.02 -28.26 33.72
N GLY A 469 -3.29 -29.34 32.95
CA GLY A 469 -2.93 -30.78 33.12
C GLY A 469 -3.37 -31.55 34.38
N GLN A 470 -3.76 -32.84 34.40
CA GLN A 470 -3.57 -34.05 33.57
C GLN A 470 -4.81 -35.00 33.75
N PRO A 471 -4.94 -36.14 33.04
CA PRO A 471 -6.18 -36.58 32.37
C PRO A 471 -7.02 -37.62 33.12
N MET A 472 -8.33 -37.66 32.85
CA MET A 472 -9.16 -38.86 33.00
C MET A 472 -9.81 -39.20 31.67
N THR A 473 -9.36 -40.28 31.03
CA THR A 473 -9.83 -40.71 29.71
C THR A 473 -11.14 -41.48 29.79
N GLY A 474 -12.13 -41.10 28.98
CA GLY A 474 -13.35 -41.86 28.73
C GLY A 474 -14.13 -41.33 27.53
N LYS A 475 -14.69 -42.21 26.68
CA LYS A 475 -15.45 -41.80 25.47
C LYS A 475 -16.79 -41.17 25.83
N ALA A 476 -17.03 -39.94 25.38
CA ALA A 476 -18.33 -39.28 25.45
C ALA A 476 -19.31 -39.86 24.40
N PRO A 477 -20.58 -40.20 24.76
CA PRO A 477 -21.61 -40.52 23.78
C PRO A 477 -22.35 -39.25 23.30
N ALA A 478 -22.89 -39.31 22.09
CA ALA A 478 -23.58 -38.21 21.41
C ALA A 478 -24.78 -37.66 22.21
N GLY A 479 -24.76 -36.35 22.49
CA GLY A 479 -25.90 -35.64 23.10
C GLY A 479 -25.50 -34.63 24.18
N ILE A 480 -24.88 -33.52 23.77
CA ILE A 480 -24.42 -32.41 24.64
C ILE A 480 -25.53 -31.88 25.60
N PRO A 481 -26.80 -31.72 25.19
CA PRO A 481 -27.84 -31.19 26.08
C PRO A 481 -28.22 -32.14 27.22
N THR A 482 -28.18 -33.45 27.00
CA THR A 482 -28.54 -34.48 27.99
C THR A 482 -27.43 -34.69 29.01
N PHE A 483 -26.17 -34.49 28.59
CA PHE A 483 -25.00 -34.55 29.45
C PHE A 483 -24.94 -33.40 30.45
N ILE A 484 -25.17 -32.15 30.00
CA ILE A 484 -25.27 -30.96 30.87
C ILE A 484 -26.37 -31.15 31.94
N LYS A 485 -27.50 -31.76 31.56
CA LYS A 485 -28.62 -32.03 32.47
C LYS A 485 -28.27 -33.06 33.55
N ARG A 486 -27.42 -34.05 33.25
CA ARG A 486 -26.91 -35.04 34.23
C ARG A 486 -25.83 -34.46 35.14
N CYS A 487 -24.92 -33.64 34.62
CA CYS A 487 -23.92 -32.95 35.45
C CYS A 487 -24.59 -32.04 36.48
N ARG A 488 -25.63 -31.29 36.09
CA ARG A 488 -26.43 -30.47 37.01
C ARG A 488 -27.14 -31.30 38.08
N ALA A 489 -27.74 -32.44 37.70
CA ALA A 489 -28.44 -33.33 38.63
C ALA A 489 -27.50 -34.04 39.64
N ILE A 490 -26.26 -34.37 39.24
CA ILE A 490 -25.24 -34.92 40.14
C ILE A 490 -24.75 -33.82 41.10
N PHE A 491 -24.55 -32.60 40.62
CA PHE A 491 -24.09 -31.48 41.46
C PHE A 491 -25.15 -31.06 42.51
N GLU A 492 -26.43 -31.08 42.15
CA GLU A 492 -27.55 -30.87 43.09
C GLU A 492 -27.63 -31.93 44.20
N GLN A 493 -27.08 -33.14 43.98
CA GLN A 493 -27.02 -34.21 44.99
C GLN A 493 -25.82 -34.07 45.96
N VAL A 494 -24.79 -33.29 45.63
CA VAL A 494 -23.49 -33.26 46.36
C VAL A 494 -23.44 -32.19 47.47
N SER A 495 -24.60 -31.76 47.99
CA SER A 495 -24.85 -30.84 49.13
C SER A 495 -25.20 -29.41 48.71
N PRO A 496 -26.39 -28.91 49.11
CA PRO A 496 -26.80 -27.50 48.93
C PRO A 496 -25.83 -26.48 49.52
N GLN A 497 -24.98 -26.89 50.46
CA GLN A 497 -23.98 -26.04 51.10
C GLN A 497 -22.85 -25.66 50.11
N LEU A 498 -22.45 -26.56 49.22
CA LEU A 498 -21.37 -26.32 48.24
C LEU A 498 -21.74 -25.26 47.20
N MET A 499 -23.00 -25.25 46.76
CA MET A 499 -23.53 -24.22 45.85
C MET A 499 -23.65 -22.84 46.52
N LYS A 500 -23.73 -22.80 47.86
CA LYS A 500 -23.83 -21.56 48.63
C LYS A 500 -22.47 -20.96 48.96
N ASP A 501 -21.49 -21.83 49.19
CA ASP A 501 -20.12 -21.44 49.54
C ASP A 501 -19.27 -21.09 48.30
N TYR A 502 -19.64 -21.58 47.10
CA TYR A 502 -18.90 -21.37 45.85
C TYR A 502 -19.84 -21.09 44.64
N PRO A 503 -20.36 -19.85 44.51
CA PRO A 503 -21.32 -19.50 43.46
C PRO A 503 -20.72 -19.41 42.05
N ASP A 504 -19.39 -19.29 41.93
CA ASP A 504 -18.67 -19.08 40.67
C ASP A 504 -17.84 -20.33 40.30
N TRP A 505 -18.46 -21.28 39.59
CA TRP A 505 -17.80 -22.49 39.08
C TRP A 505 -17.81 -22.53 37.55
N PHE A 506 -16.84 -23.23 36.96
CA PHE A 506 -16.64 -23.31 35.51
C PHE A 506 -16.50 -24.77 35.04
N ILE A 507 -17.04 -25.05 33.84
CA ILE A 507 -16.81 -26.30 33.10
C ILE A 507 -16.20 -25.94 31.74
N ALA A 508 -15.07 -26.54 31.40
CA ALA A 508 -14.45 -26.43 30.07
C ALA A 508 -14.63 -27.74 29.29
N ILE A 509 -14.86 -27.64 27.97
CA ILE A 509 -15.10 -28.78 27.07
C ILE A 509 -14.24 -28.62 25.80
N GLU A 510 -13.52 -29.67 25.41
CA GLU A 510 -12.71 -29.69 24.18
C GLU A 510 -13.59 -30.08 22.96
N ALA A 511 -13.60 -29.22 21.94
CA ALA A 511 -14.58 -29.29 20.84
C ALA A 511 -14.40 -30.50 19.90
N ASP A 512 -13.17 -30.99 19.73
CA ASP A 512 -12.87 -32.06 18.76
C ASP A 512 -12.81 -33.47 19.40
N SER A 513 -12.70 -33.56 20.73
CA SER A 513 -12.56 -34.83 21.47
C SER A 513 -13.74 -35.17 22.39
N GLY A 514 -14.50 -34.16 22.86
CA GLY A 514 -15.62 -34.34 23.79
C GLY A 514 -15.22 -34.52 25.27
N GLU A 515 -13.96 -34.27 25.64
CA GLU A 515 -13.51 -34.31 27.04
C GLU A 515 -13.92 -33.04 27.81
N TYR A 516 -14.17 -33.16 29.13
CA TYR A 516 -14.61 -32.05 30.00
C TYR A 516 -13.79 -31.97 31.30
N PHE A 517 -13.74 -30.77 31.91
CA PHE A 517 -13.03 -30.52 33.17
C PHE A 517 -13.84 -29.65 34.16
N LEU A 518 -13.63 -29.85 35.47
CA LEU A 518 -14.28 -29.14 36.59
C LEU A 518 -13.23 -28.77 37.65
N ASP A 519 -13.15 -27.50 38.07
CA ASP A 519 -12.21 -27.01 39.10
C ASP A 519 -12.89 -26.03 40.08
N VAL A 520 -12.39 -25.97 41.32
CA VAL A 520 -13.05 -25.32 42.48
C VAL A 520 -12.15 -24.35 43.28
N ASP A 521 -10.85 -24.15 42.98
CA ASP A 521 -10.06 -23.11 43.70
C ASP A 521 -8.83 -22.53 42.94
N HIS A 522 -8.85 -21.22 42.70
CA HIS A 522 -7.95 -20.45 41.83
C HIS A 522 -6.49 -20.33 42.34
N LYS A 523 -6.21 -20.45 43.65
CA LYS A 523 -4.87 -20.17 44.21
C LYS A 523 -3.86 -21.31 44.03
N VAL A 524 -4.31 -22.56 44.06
CA VAL A 524 -3.44 -23.74 43.95
C VAL A 524 -2.98 -23.99 42.51
N ALA A 525 -3.82 -23.65 41.52
CA ALA A 525 -3.53 -23.80 40.10
C ALA A 525 -2.33 -22.95 39.64
N LYS A 526 -2.18 -21.72 40.17
CA LYS A 526 -1.12 -20.78 39.78
C LYS A 526 0.28 -21.25 40.19
N GLN A 527 0.42 -21.85 41.38
CA GLN A 527 1.72 -22.26 41.90
C GLN A 527 2.27 -23.52 41.19
N LYS A 528 1.41 -24.48 40.83
CA LYS A 528 1.80 -25.68 40.07
C LYS A 528 2.07 -25.40 38.59
N ALA A 529 1.44 -24.39 38.00
CA ALA A 529 1.72 -23.98 36.61
C ALA A 529 3.13 -23.38 36.45
N LEU A 530 3.59 -22.59 37.44
CA LEU A 530 4.92 -21.98 37.47
C LEU A 530 6.06 -23.00 37.60
N GLU A 531 5.83 -24.13 38.27
CA GLU A 531 6.83 -25.21 38.42
C GLU A 531 6.95 -26.09 37.16
N LYS A 532 5.92 -26.13 36.31
CA LYS A 532 5.84 -27.05 35.17
C LYS A 532 6.19 -26.41 33.82
N TYR A 533 6.09 -25.09 33.69
CA TYR A 533 6.34 -24.35 32.44
C TYR A 533 7.14 -23.06 32.69
N PRO A 534 8.48 -23.15 32.82
CA PRO A 534 9.31 -22.00 33.20
C PRO A 534 9.48 -20.93 32.12
N ASP A 535 9.26 -21.24 30.82
CA ASP A 535 9.66 -20.38 29.69
C ASP A 535 8.51 -19.89 28.76
N GLY A 536 7.25 -19.82 29.19
CA GLY A 536 6.21 -19.37 28.23
C GLY A 536 4.85 -18.95 28.76
N LEU A 537 4.58 -17.65 28.61
CA LEU A 537 3.29 -16.93 28.59
C LEU A 537 2.36 -17.04 29.82
N ILE A 538 2.32 -15.95 30.59
CA ILE A 538 1.20 -15.63 31.48
C ILE A 538 0.51 -14.36 30.95
N SER A 539 -0.66 -14.48 30.34
CA SER A 539 -1.62 -13.38 30.27
C SER A 539 -2.67 -13.58 31.36
N THR A 540 -2.65 -12.71 32.37
CA THR A 540 -3.66 -12.71 33.45
C THR A 540 -4.91 -12.01 32.93
N LEU A 541 -6.00 -12.73 32.71
CA LEU A 541 -7.30 -12.13 32.40
C LEU A 541 -8.05 -11.89 33.71
N GLN A 542 -8.12 -10.63 34.10
CA GLN A 542 -8.92 -10.14 35.22
C GLN A 542 -10.35 -9.92 34.70
N LEU A 543 -11.26 -10.86 34.97
CA LEU A 543 -12.69 -10.66 34.74
C LEU A 543 -13.22 -9.69 35.80
N LEU A 544 -13.44 -8.43 35.42
CA LEU A 544 -14.24 -7.48 36.20
C LEU A 544 -15.72 -7.85 36.06
N LYS A 545 -16.41 -7.74 37.20
CA LYS A 545 -17.81 -8.09 37.51
C LYS A 545 -18.85 -7.89 36.42
#